data_AF-A0A200HYS4-F1
#
_entry.id   AF-A0A200HYS4-F1
#
_cell.length_a   1.000
_cell.length_b   1.000
_cell.length_c   1.000
_cell.angle_alpha   90.00
_cell.angle_beta   90.00
_cell.angle_gamma   90.00
#
_symmetry.space_group_name_H-M   'P 1'
#
loop_
_entity.id
_entity.type
_entity.pdbx_description
1 polymer ?
#
loop_
_entity_poly.entity_id
_entity_poly.type
_entity_poly.pdbx_seq_one_letter_code
_entity_poly.pdbx_strand_id
1 'polypeptide(L)'
;MGKNERQTEEMLLGILQDILEAQENGVSAQDYFGKAPQPIANELLKQLPNDAKQMVKISLLAVLTYFAVVFIGSYFVSLFQPGTPQLIDVGRYMIASLVAGISTFFILWLLGKNYGQKNSWKMLVTIGGIFVINCLLFVFVRTPWVILLSRWMATVLAMILAVSVYLLDREKN
;
A
#
# COMPACT_ATOMS: atom_id res chain seq x y z
N MET A 1 14.95 -10.63 0.34
CA MET A 1 14.46 -11.25 -0.91
C MET A 1 13.42 -12.29 -0.55
N GLY A 2 12.17 -12.05 -0.94
CA GLY A 2 11.04 -12.92 -0.61
C GLY A 2 11.08 -14.22 -1.40
N LYS A 3 10.54 -15.32 -0.84
CA LYS A 3 10.44 -16.63 -1.52
C LYS A 3 9.78 -16.52 -2.91
N ASN A 4 8.82 -15.62 -3.05
CA ASN A 4 8.07 -15.36 -4.29
C ASN A 4 8.93 -14.66 -5.37
N GLU A 5 9.90 -13.84 -4.97
CA GLU A 5 10.79 -13.14 -5.91
C GLU A 5 11.71 -14.14 -6.62
N ARG A 6 12.31 -15.07 -5.87
CA ARG A 6 13.17 -16.12 -6.44
C ARG A 6 12.42 -17.04 -7.40
N GLN A 7 11.21 -17.45 -7.03
CA GLN A 7 10.36 -18.27 -7.89
C GLN A 7 9.98 -17.54 -9.17
N THR A 8 9.69 -16.24 -9.08
CA THR A 8 9.40 -15.40 -10.25
C THR A 8 10.65 -15.25 -11.14
N GLU A 9 11.82 -15.08 -10.54
CA GLU A 9 13.10 -14.98 -11.25
C GLU A 9 13.46 -16.28 -11.97
N GLU A 10 13.36 -17.43 -11.30
CA GLU A 10 13.60 -18.76 -11.89
C GLU A 10 12.65 -19.02 -13.07
N MET A 11 11.38 -18.65 -12.93
CA MET A 11 10.40 -18.75 -14.01
C MET A 11 10.74 -17.84 -15.20
N LEU A 12 11.14 -16.59 -14.95
CA LEU A 12 11.56 -15.66 -15.99
C LEU A 12 12.83 -16.12 -16.71
N LEU A 13 13.79 -16.70 -15.97
CA LEU A 13 15.01 -17.28 -16.53
C LEU A 13 14.71 -18.51 -17.39
N GLY A 14 13.76 -19.36 -16.98
CA GLY A 14 13.27 -20.47 -17.80
C GLY A 14 12.70 -19.98 -19.12
N ILE A 15 11.77 -19.01 -19.08
CA ILE A 15 11.19 -18.40 -20.29
C ILE A 15 12.26 -17.79 -21.19
N LEU A 16 13.26 -17.13 -20.59
CA LEU A 16 14.37 -16.54 -21.35
C LEU A 16 15.20 -17.62 -22.07
N GLN A 17 15.51 -18.73 -21.40
CA GLN A 17 16.25 -19.85 -22.00
C GLN A 17 15.44 -20.49 -23.13
N ASP A 18 14.15 -20.74 -22.92
CA ASP A 18 13.27 -21.30 -23.94
C ASP A 18 13.21 -20.41 -25.20
N ILE A 19 13.18 -19.08 -25.02
CA ILE A 19 13.22 -18.11 -26.14
C ILE A 19 14.57 -18.20 -26.87
N LEU A 20 15.69 -18.31 -26.16
CA LEU A 20 17.02 -18.41 -26.77
C LEU A 20 17.18 -19.70 -27.59
N GLU A 21 16.71 -20.84 -27.07
CA GLU A 21 16.70 -22.12 -27.80
C GLU A 21 15.79 -22.07 -29.03
N ALA A 22 14.60 -21.45 -28.92
CA ALA A 22 13.70 -21.26 -30.05
C ALA A 22 14.35 -20.40 -31.15
N GLN A 23 15.08 -19.34 -30.76
CA GLN A 23 15.84 -18.51 -31.69
C GLN A 23 16.97 -19.29 -32.39
N GLU A 24 17.72 -20.11 -31.64
CA GLU A 24 18.81 -20.93 -32.20
C GLU A 24 18.29 -21.96 -33.22
N ASN A 25 17.12 -22.55 -32.95
CA ASN A 25 16.44 -23.49 -33.84
C ASN A 25 15.69 -22.81 -35.00
N GLY A 26 15.75 -21.49 -35.13
CA GLY A 26 15.05 -20.73 -36.18
C GLY A 26 13.53 -20.74 -36.08
N VAL A 27 12.98 -21.02 -34.89
CA VAL A 27 11.54 -21.03 -34.62
C VAL A 27 11.02 -19.60 -34.64
N SER A 28 9.95 -19.36 -35.40
CA SER A 28 9.35 -18.03 -35.45
C SER A 28 8.64 -17.69 -34.14
N ALA A 29 8.60 -16.41 -33.78
CA ALA A 29 7.86 -15.96 -32.59
C ALA A 29 6.36 -16.33 -32.65
N GLN A 30 5.79 -16.44 -33.85
CA GLN A 30 4.40 -16.85 -34.04
C GLN A 30 4.20 -18.34 -33.81
N ASP A 31 5.20 -19.18 -34.08
CA ASP A 31 5.15 -20.61 -33.79
C ASP A 31 5.40 -20.88 -32.31
N TYR A 32 6.26 -20.09 -31.66
CA TYR A 32 6.56 -20.20 -30.23
C TYR A 32 5.43 -19.64 -29.33
N PHE A 33 4.98 -18.41 -29.56
CA PHE A 33 3.93 -17.76 -28.76
C PHE A 33 2.50 -17.97 -29.30
N GLY A 34 2.36 -18.58 -30.48
CA GLY A 34 1.09 -18.68 -31.19
C GLY A 34 0.64 -17.36 -31.83
N LYS A 35 -0.48 -17.41 -32.56
CA LYS A 35 -1.09 -16.23 -33.21
C LYS A 35 -1.68 -15.22 -32.24
N ALA A 36 -2.00 -15.66 -31.02
CA ALA A 36 -2.53 -14.83 -29.95
C ALA A 36 -1.74 -15.16 -28.67
N PRO A 37 -0.83 -14.28 -28.20
CA PRO A 37 0.03 -14.56 -27.04
C PRO A 37 -0.69 -14.36 -25.69
N GLN A 38 -1.87 -13.74 -25.68
CA GLN A 38 -2.64 -13.44 -24.47
C GLN A 38 -3.01 -14.67 -23.61
N PRO A 39 -3.41 -15.83 -24.18
CA PRO A 39 -3.70 -17.03 -23.40
C PRO A 39 -2.46 -17.54 -22.67
N ILE A 40 -1.33 -17.62 -23.37
CA ILE A 40 -0.04 -18.03 -22.80
C ILE A 40 0.38 -17.06 -21.69
N ALA A 41 0.29 -15.75 -21.94
CA ALA A 41 0.59 -14.74 -20.92
C ALA A 41 -0.30 -14.88 -19.68
N ASN A 42 -1.60 -15.14 -19.86
CA ASN A 42 -2.52 -15.35 -18.73
C ASN A 42 -2.22 -16.62 -17.94
N GLU A 43 -1.79 -17.70 -18.60
CA GLU A 43 -1.36 -18.92 -17.91
C GLU A 43 -0.08 -18.70 -17.10
N LEU A 44 0.89 -17.98 -17.66
CA LEU A 44 2.09 -17.58 -16.94
C LEU A 44 1.75 -16.72 -15.71
N LEU A 45 0.85 -15.74 -15.86
CA LEU A 45 0.40 -14.91 -14.75
C LEU A 45 -0.30 -15.72 -13.64
N LYS A 46 -0.99 -16.81 -13.97
CA LYS A 46 -1.60 -17.72 -12.97
C LYS A 46 -0.58 -18.57 -12.22
N GLN A 47 0.58 -18.83 -12.82
CA GLN A 47 1.65 -19.59 -12.19
C GLN A 47 2.47 -18.74 -11.22
N LEU A 48 2.39 -17.41 -11.32
CA LEU A 48 3.06 -16.52 -10.39
C LEU A 48 2.54 -16.73 -8.96
N PRO A 49 3.45 -16.80 -7.96
CA PRO A 49 3.06 -16.96 -6.58
C PRO A 49 2.27 -15.73 -6.11
N ASN A 50 0.95 -15.89 -5.96
CA ASN A 50 0.09 -14.86 -5.37
C ASN A 50 -0.06 -15.11 -3.87
N ASP A 51 0.60 -14.29 -3.08
CA ASP A 51 0.56 -14.40 -1.63
C ASP A 51 -0.51 -13.47 -1.03
N ALA A 52 -1.75 -13.96 -1.06
CA ALA A 52 -2.88 -13.27 -0.44
C ALA A 52 -2.66 -13.01 1.06
N LYS A 53 -1.91 -13.88 1.76
CA LYS A 53 -1.59 -13.67 3.19
C LYS A 53 -0.63 -12.50 3.35
N GLN A 54 0.36 -12.39 2.47
CA GLN A 54 1.25 -11.23 2.43
C GLN A 54 0.48 -9.94 2.13
N MET A 55 -0.50 -9.96 1.21
CA MET A 55 -1.35 -8.79 0.95
C MET A 55 -2.15 -8.37 2.19
N VAL A 56 -2.78 -9.32 2.90
CA VAL A 56 -3.50 -9.04 4.15
C VAL A 56 -2.55 -8.49 5.22
N LYS A 57 -1.34 -9.06 5.36
CA LYS A 57 -0.33 -8.60 6.32
C LYS A 57 0.13 -7.18 6.02
N ILE A 58 0.41 -6.86 4.76
CA ILE A 58 0.80 -5.51 4.32
C ILE A 58 -0.35 -4.52 4.55
N SER A 59 -1.59 -4.90 4.24
CA SER A 59 -2.76 -4.06 4.48
C SER A 59 -2.96 -3.78 5.97
N LEU A 60 -2.85 -4.80 6.82
CA LEU A 60 -2.92 -4.66 8.28
C LEU A 60 -1.81 -3.76 8.82
N LEU A 61 -0.56 -3.96 8.37
CA LEU A 61 0.58 -3.13 8.74
C LEU A 61 0.36 -1.67 8.33
N ALA A 62 -0.16 -1.42 7.13
CA ALA A 62 -0.44 -0.07 6.64
C ALA A 62 -1.50 0.64 7.50
N VAL A 63 -2.59 -0.06 7.85
CA VAL A 63 -3.66 0.49 8.71
C VAL A 63 -3.13 0.79 10.12
N LEU A 64 -2.40 -0.15 10.73
CA LEU A 64 -1.82 0.04 12.07
C LEU A 64 -0.78 1.16 12.08
N THR A 65 0.08 1.23 11.06
CA THR A 65 1.08 2.30 10.94
C THR A 65 0.42 3.66 10.77
N TYR A 66 -0.61 3.77 9.93
CA TYR A 66 -1.38 5.01 9.77
C TYR A 66 -1.97 5.46 11.12
N PHE A 67 -2.63 4.56 11.84
CA PHE A 67 -3.20 4.87 13.14
C PHE A 67 -2.13 5.27 14.16
N ALA A 68 -1.00 4.56 14.21
CA ALA A 68 0.11 4.88 15.09
C ALA A 68 0.70 6.26 14.79
N VAL A 69 1.00 6.59 13.54
CA VAL A 69 1.57 7.89 13.14
C VAL A 69 0.64 9.04 13.52
N VAL A 70 -0.65 8.89 13.23
CA VAL A 70 -1.64 9.93 13.52
C VAL A 70 -1.86 10.09 15.03
N PHE A 71 -1.99 8.98 15.76
CA PHE A 71 -2.17 9.00 17.21
C PHE A 71 -0.94 9.58 17.91
N ILE A 72 0.26 9.08 17.61
CA ILE A 72 1.52 9.55 18.20
C ILE A 72 1.80 11.01 17.82
N GLY A 73 1.51 11.41 16.58
CA GLY A 73 1.64 12.81 16.15
C GLY A 73 0.73 13.75 16.94
N SER A 74 -0.54 13.37 17.14
CA SER A 74 -1.47 14.16 17.96
C SER A 74 -1.07 14.20 19.44
N TYR A 75 -0.55 13.08 19.97
CA TYR A 75 0.00 13.00 21.31
C TYR A 75 1.23 13.92 21.47
N PHE A 76 2.14 13.92 20.50
CA PHE A 76 3.32 14.78 20.51
C PHE A 76 2.95 16.26 20.58
N VAL A 77 1.98 16.71 19.78
CA VAL A 77 1.48 18.10 19.84
C VAL A 77 0.88 18.43 21.23
N SER A 78 0.16 17.48 21.84
CA SER A 78 -0.41 17.67 23.19
C SER A 78 0.64 17.83 24.30
N LEU A 79 1.89 17.38 24.08
CA LEU A 79 2.98 17.59 25.04
C LEU A 79 3.38 19.06 25.17
N PHE A 80 3.22 19.85 24.10
CA PHE A 80 3.53 21.28 24.08
C PHE A 80 2.40 22.16 24.63
N GLN A 81 1.26 21.56 25.02
CA GLN A 81 0.13 22.26 25.62
C GLN A 81 -0.14 21.71 27.03
N PRO A 82 0.58 22.21 28.07
CA PRO A 82 0.41 21.72 29.42
C PRO A 82 -0.98 22.08 29.97
N GLY A 83 -1.71 21.06 30.46
CA GLY A 83 -2.97 21.25 31.18
C GLY A 83 -4.24 20.94 30.38
N THR A 84 -4.15 20.69 29.07
CA THR A 84 -5.29 20.24 28.27
C THR A 84 -5.35 18.70 28.22
N PRO A 85 -6.53 18.08 28.42
CA PRO A 85 -6.72 16.66 28.15
C PRO A 85 -6.49 16.38 26.66
N GLN A 86 -6.07 15.16 26.33
CA GLN A 86 -5.95 14.76 24.93
C GLN A 86 -7.35 14.56 24.35
N LEU A 87 -7.68 15.40 23.36
CA LEU A 87 -8.94 15.33 22.62
C LEU A 87 -8.70 14.55 21.34
N ILE A 88 -9.28 13.36 21.25
CA ILE A 88 -9.20 12.51 20.05
C ILE A 88 -10.53 12.58 19.35
N ASP A 89 -10.55 13.25 18.19
CA ASP A 89 -11.69 13.29 17.29
C ASP A 89 -11.72 11.99 16.45
N VAL A 90 -12.40 10.97 16.99
CA VAL A 90 -12.46 9.64 16.37
C VAL A 90 -13.19 9.69 15.04
N GLY A 91 -14.24 10.50 14.93
CA GLY A 91 -15.02 10.61 13.70
C GLY A 91 -14.19 11.22 12.56
N ARG A 92 -13.35 12.21 12.83
CA ARG A 92 -12.40 12.77 11.85
C ARG A 92 -11.46 11.70 11.33
N TYR A 93 -10.88 10.90 12.22
CA TYR A 93 -9.95 9.83 11.82
C TYR A 93 -10.63 8.72 11.03
N MET A 94 -11.87 8.37 11.40
CA MET A 94 -12.65 7.34 10.72
C MET A 94 -13.02 7.78 9.30
N ILE A 95 -13.50 9.01 9.11
CA ILE A 95 -13.82 9.58 7.80
C ILE A 95 -12.56 9.72 6.96
N ALA A 96 -11.48 10.27 7.53
CA ALA A 96 -10.21 10.44 6.83
C ALA A 96 -9.64 9.10 6.36
N SER A 97 -9.69 8.06 7.21
CA SER A 97 -9.23 6.72 6.83
C SER A 97 -10.06 6.11 5.71
N LEU A 98 -11.38 6.33 5.70
CA LEU A 98 -12.25 5.81 4.65
C LEU A 98 -11.95 6.46 3.30
N VAL A 99 -11.85 7.79 3.27
CA VAL A 99 -11.53 8.56 2.06
C VAL A 99 -10.12 8.22 1.58
N ALA A 100 -9.14 8.14 2.47
CA ALA A 100 -7.77 7.76 2.15
C ALA A 100 -7.71 6.35 1.53
N GLY A 101 -8.46 5.39 2.09
CA GLY A 101 -8.58 4.04 1.54
C GLY A 101 -9.13 4.03 0.11
N ILE A 102 -10.28 4.67 -0.12
CA ILE A 102 -10.90 4.78 -1.45
C ILE A 102 -9.94 5.44 -2.44
N SER A 103 -9.27 6.52 -2.02
CA SER A 103 -8.33 7.25 -2.87
C SER A 103 -7.10 6.40 -3.23
N THR A 104 -6.62 5.55 -2.32
CA THR A 104 -5.51 4.63 -2.56
C THR A 104 -5.89 3.60 -3.61
N PHE A 105 -7.08 2.99 -3.51
CA PHE A 105 -7.59 2.08 -4.55
C PHE A 105 -7.70 2.77 -5.91
N PHE A 106 -8.21 4.01 -5.94
CA PHE A 106 -8.35 4.78 -7.16
C PHE A 106 -6.98 5.11 -7.80
N ILE A 107 -5.98 5.46 -6.99
CA ILE A 107 -4.60 5.71 -7.44
C ILE A 107 -3.99 4.42 -8.01
N LEU A 108 -4.12 3.29 -7.32
CA LEU A 108 -3.62 1.99 -7.81
C LEU A 108 -4.29 1.58 -9.13
N TRP A 109 -5.59 1.81 -9.25
CA TRP A 109 -6.31 1.55 -10.50
C TRP A 109 -5.84 2.45 -11.65
N LEU A 110 -5.64 3.75 -11.39
CA LEU A 110 -5.07 4.68 -12.37
C LEU A 110 -3.65 4.29 -12.77
N LEU A 111 -2.83 3.83 -11.81
CA LEU A 111 -1.48 3.33 -12.05
C LEU A 111 -1.48 2.10 -12.95
N GLY A 112 -2.34 1.12 -12.68
CA GLY A 112 -2.47 -0.07 -13.52
C GLY A 112 -2.96 0.26 -14.93
N LYS A 113 -3.96 1.15 -15.05
CA LYS A 113 -4.54 1.52 -16.35
C LYS A 113 -3.56 2.27 -17.26
N ASN A 114 -2.74 3.16 -16.68
CA ASN A 114 -1.82 4.00 -17.44
C ASN A 114 -0.38 3.45 -17.42
N TYR A 115 -0.20 2.18 -17.05
CA TYR A 115 1.12 1.55 -17.01
C TYR A 115 1.78 1.60 -18.40
N GLY A 116 3.01 2.13 -18.46
CA GLY A 116 3.77 2.29 -19.71
C GLY A 116 3.46 3.58 -20.51
N GLN A 117 2.56 4.44 -20.03
CA GLN A 117 2.24 5.69 -20.72
C GLN A 117 3.29 6.78 -20.46
N LYS A 118 3.85 7.35 -21.53
CA LYS A 118 4.98 8.30 -21.49
C LYS A 118 4.66 9.66 -20.84
N ASN A 119 3.38 9.99 -20.63
CA ASN A 119 2.94 11.29 -20.08
C ASN A 119 2.80 11.27 -18.55
N SER A 120 3.90 11.01 -17.86
CA SER A 120 3.96 10.88 -16.39
C SER A 120 3.58 12.17 -15.64
N TRP A 121 3.65 13.33 -16.30
CA TRP A 121 3.30 14.62 -15.70
C TRP A 121 1.83 14.76 -15.36
N LYS A 122 0.92 14.40 -16.27
CA LYS A 122 -0.53 14.47 -16.01
C LYS A 122 -0.91 13.57 -14.83
N MET A 123 -0.30 12.40 -14.77
CA MET A 123 -0.50 11.42 -13.71
C MET A 123 -0.02 11.93 -12.35
N LEU A 124 1.18 12.53 -12.29
CA LEU A 124 1.70 13.17 -11.09
C LEU A 124 0.78 14.29 -10.59
N VAL A 125 0.27 15.13 -11.49
CA VAL A 125 -0.67 16.19 -11.12
C VAL A 125 -1.99 15.62 -10.58
N THR A 126 -2.51 14.55 -11.18
CA THR A 126 -3.73 13.88 -10.68
C THR A 126 -3.52 13.28 -9.29
N ILE A 127 -2.42 12.53 -9.08
CA ILE A 127 -2.10 11.94 -7.77
C ILE A 127 -1.85 13.02 -6.72
N GLY A 128 -1.11 14.07 -7.07
CA GLY A 128 -0.87 15.22 -6.21
C GLY A 128 -2.17 15.94 -5.81
N GLY A 129 -3.10 16.12 -6.75
CA GLY A 129 -4.42 16.69 -6.47
C GLY A 129 -5.23 15.86 -5.49
N ILE A 130 -5.26 14.54 -5.66
CA ILE A 130 -5.93 13.62 -4.73
C ILE A 130 -5.31 13.69 -3.32
N PHE A 131 -3.99 13.79 -3.23
CA PHE A 131 -3.30 13.94 -1.95
C PHE A 131 -3.67 15.25 -1.25
N VAL A 132 -3.68 16.38 -1.98
CA VAL A 132 -4.07 17.68 -1.44
C VAL A 132 -5.52 17.66 -0.93
N ILE A 133 -6.44 17.02 -1.66
CA ILE A 133 -7.84 16.87 -1.23
C ILE A 133 -7.93 16.07 0.08
N ASN A 134 -7.19 14.98 0.22
CA ASN A 134 -7.14 14.21 1.46
C ASN A 134 -6.60 15.03 2.64
N CYS A 135 -5.54 15.82 2.42
CA CYS A 135 -4.99 16.73 3.44
C CYS A 135 -6.01 17.81 3.84
N LEU A 136 -6.69 18.42 2.88
CA LEU A 136 -7.73 19.42 3.12
C LEU A 136 -8.89 18.83 3.93
N LEU A 137 -9.40 17.66 3.52
CA LEU A 137 -10.43 16.94 4.28
C LEU A 137 -9.96 16.64 5.70
N PHE A 138 -8.71 16.17 5.86
CA PHE A 138 -8.16 15.92 7.18
C PHE A 138 -8.14 17.20 8.02
N VAL A 139 -7.74 18.37 7.50
CA VAL A 139 -7.63 19.61 8.28
C VAL A 139 -9.01 20.21 8.63
N PHE A 140 -9.95 20.21 7.68
CA PHE A 140 -11.22 20.92 7.81
C PHE A 140 -12.35 20.09 8.44
N VAL A 141 -12.30 18.75 8.36
CA VAL A 141 -13.33 17.91 9.00
C VAL A 141 -13.14 17.93 10.51
N ARG A 142 -14.14 18.45 11.20
CA ARG A 142 -14.30 18.38 12.66
C ARG A 142 -15.56 17.60 12.93
N THR A 143 -15.51 16.59 13.80
CA THR A 143 -16.71 15.85 14.19
C THR A 143 -16.96 16.00 15.69
N PRO A 144 -18.23 15.90 16.14
CA PRO A 144 -18.57 15.99 17.55
C PRO A 144 -18.15 14.75 18.36
N TRP A 145 -17.59 13.72 17.71
CA TRP A 145 -17.20 12.45 18.33
C TRP A 145 -15.79 12.56 18.92
N VAL A 146 -15.70 13.25 20.07
CA VAL A 146 -14.44 13.51 20.75
C VAL A 146 -14.35 12.68 22.02
N ILE A 147 -13.30 11.86 22.12
CA ILE A 147 -12.98 11.11 23.34
C ILE A 147 -11.92 11.90 24.11
N LEU A 148 -12.19 12.13 25.40
CA LEU A 148 -11.19 12.65 26.33
C LEU A 148 -10.36 11.48 26.85
N LEU A 149 -9.06 11.51 26.56
CA LEU A 149 -8.11 10.55 27.11
C LEU A 149 -7.23 11.22 28.17
N SER A 150 -7.05 10.54 29.30
CA SER A 150 -6.05 10.96 30.28
C SER A 150 -4.65 10.76 29.71
N ARG A 151 -3.68 11.61 30.11
CA ARG A 151 -2.31 11.57 29.57
C ARG A 151 -1.60 10.24 29.84
N TRP A 152 -1.88 9.60 30.96
CA TRP A 152 -1.35 8.28 31.30
C TRP A 152 -1.95 7.17 30.43
N MET A 153 -3.26 7.22 30.17
CA MET A 153 -3.87 6.26 29.23
C MET A 153 -3.33 6.44 27.81
N ALA A 154 -3.11 7.68 27.39
CA ALA A 154 -2.54 7.98 26.07
C ALA A 154 -1.11 7.48 25.89
N THR A 155 -0.24 7.66 26.89
CA THR A 155 1.15 7.14 26.85
C THR A 155 1.19 5.63 26.73
N VAL A 156 0.41 4.92 27.55
CA VAL A 156 0.32 3.45 27.50
C VAL A 156 -0.17 2.99 26.13
N LEU A 157 -1.19 3.66 25.58
CA LEU A 157 -1.74 3.31 24.27
C LEU A 157 -0.76 3.59 23.12
N ALA A 158 0.00 4.69 23.18
CA ALA A 158 1.06 4.99 22.23
C ALA A 158 2.17 3.91 22.24
N MET A 159 2.59 3.48 23.42
CA MET A 159 3.59 2.42 23.58
C MET A 159 3.11 1.08 23.02
N ILE A 160 1.86 0.70 23.31
CA ILE A 160 1.25 -0.52 22.76
C ILE A 160 1.21 -0.47 21.23
N LEU A 161 0.79 0.66 20.65
CA LEU A 161 0.76 0.83 19.20
C LEU A 161 2.14 0.73 18.57
N ALA A 162 3.14 1.43 19.14
CA ALA A 162 4.52 1.37 18.66
C ALA A 162 5.09 -0.06 18.71
N VAL A 163 4.87 -0.79 19.81
CA VAL A 163 5.30 -2.19 19.94
C VAL A 163 4.57 -3.09 18.95
N SER A 164 3.26 -2.89 18.75
CA SER A 164 2.49 -3.71 17.80
C SER A 164 2.98 -3.57 16.36
N VAL A 165 3.29 -2.34 15.93
CA VAL A 165 3.89 -2.06 14.62
C VAL A 165 5.29 -2.70 14.52
N TYR A 166 6.12 -2.55 15.55
CA TYR A 166 7.46 -3.14 15.58
C TYR A 166 7.43 -4.68 15.49
N LEU A 167 6.51 -5.33 16.19
CA LEU A 167 6.37 -6.79 16.17
C LEU A 167 5.92 -7.30 14.80
N LEU A 168 4.95 -6.63 14.16
CA LEU A 168 4.45 -7.01 12.83
C LEU A 168 5.48 -6.78 11.73
N ASP A 169 6.29 -5.72 11.84
CA ASP A 169 7.40 -5.48 10.92
C ASP A 169 8.53 -6.50 11.13
N ARG A 170 8.82 -6.90 12.38
CA ARG A 170 9.81 -7.95 12.64
C ARG A 170 9.40 -9.30 12.03
N GLU A 171 8.11 -9.63 12.04
CA GLU A 171 7.61 -10.87 11.44
C GLU A 171 7.68 -10.86 9.90
N LYS A 172 8.08 -9.75 9.27
CA LYS A 172 8.31 -9.62 7.83
C LYS A 172 9.74 -10.01 7.40
N ASN A 173 10.70 -9.93 8.32
CA ASN A 173 12.12 -10.30 8.11
C ASN A 173 12.38 -11.75 8.55
#